data_AF-F0ZGX7-F1
#
_entry.id   AF-F0ZGX7-F1
#
_cell.length_a   1.000
_cell.length_b   1.000
_cell.length_c   1.000
_cell.angle_alpha   90.00
_cell.angle_beta   90.00
_cell.angle_gamma   90.00
#
_symmetry.space_group_name_H-M   'P 1'
#
loop_
_entity.id
_entity.type
_entity.pdbx_description
1 polymer ?
#
loop_
_entity_poly.entity_id
_entity_poly.type
_entity_poly.pdbx_seq_one_letter_code
_entity_poly.pdbx_strand_id
1 'polypeptide(L)'
;MDKNQILTYIQQLFQYYYKCDGDTSHINTIIAFIQEGKLNIDTLPLYIESLSKDLPEYKLINKTPEHIKNKALSSTNNNIINNTNSNNLNNNNNNNKDPVSPRNNNNSFKYYNKDTNTFNKELIKQNLNSATVKIYVDELYLAYTGKLGDPASTHYLIKSIMDNSLSVPQAELHVKFSKEAKAYLGQVQIKENKRKKAEEYIYELFKLYFGKDYLVPLDDLHYFSSLIVEEPNPDYQAIEDEIKEKAILNVVIPSKKPFK
;
A
#
# COMPACT_ATOMS: atom_id res chain seq x y z
N MET A 1 18.58 3.41 -26.98
CA MET A 1 19.63 4.43 -27.20
C MET A 1 20.96 3.71 -27.21
N ASP A 2 21.83 3.97 -28.18
CA ASP A 2 23.11 3.25 -28.29
C ASP A 2 24.09 3.69 -27.20
N LYS A 3 25.00 2.79 -26.78
CA LYS A 3 25.96 3.05 -25.69
C LYS A 3 26.77 4.35 -25.89
N ASN A 4 27.18 4.63 -27.13
CA ASN A 4 27.92 5.85 -27.47
C ASN A 4 27.05 7.11 -27.39
N GLN A 5 25.76 7.00 -27.72
CA GLN A 5 24.80 8.10 -27.56
C GLN A 5 24.55 8.40 -26.08
N ILE A 6 24.40 7.36 -25.25
CA ILE A 6 24.23 7.49 -23.80
C ILE A 6 25.46 8.16 -23.17
N LEU A 7 26.67 7.73 -23.54
CA LEU A 7 27.91 8.33 -23.05
C LEU A 7 28.03 9.81 -23.42
N THR A 8 27.74 10.15 -24.68
CA THR A 8 27.74 11.54 -25.16
C THR A 8 26.72 12.38 -24.39
N TYR A 9 25.54 11.83 -24.14
CA TYR A 9 24.48 12.50 -23.39
C TYR A 9 24.87 12.74 -21.92
N ILE A 10 25.46 11.75 -21.25
CA ILE A 10 25.99 11.90 -19.89
C ILE A 10 27.04 13.01 -19.85
N GLN A 11 27.99 13.03 -20.79
CA GLN A 11 29.03 14.07 -20.87
C GLN A 11 28.43 15.46 -21.05
N GLN A 12 27.41 15.61 -21.91
CA GLN A 12 26.69 16.86 -22.10
C GLN A 12 26.01 17.33 -20.81
N LEU A 13 25.44 16.42 -20.02
CA LEU A 13 24.82 16.74 -18.74
C LEU A 13 25.86 17.17 -17.69
N PHE A 14 27.01 16.51 -17.60
CA PHE A 14 28.11 16.96 -16.73
C PHE A 14 28.61 18.36 -17.13
N GLN A 15 28.81 18.59 -18.42
CA GLN A 15 29.23 19.89 -18.92
C GLN A 15 28.17 20.97 -18.66
N TYR A 16 26.88 20.63 -18.75
CA TYR A 16 25.79 21.54 -18.45
C TYR A 16 25.69 21.86 -16.95
N TYR A 17 25.68 20.86 -16.07
CA TYR A 17 25.46 21.06 -14.64
C TYR A 17 26.69 21.55 -13.88
N TYR A 18 27.88 21.15 -14.31
CA TYR A 18 29.13 21.35 -13.57
C TYR A 18 30.21 22.11 -14.35
N LYS A 19 30.01 22.38 -15.64
CA LYS A 19 31.01 22.97 -16.55
C LYS A 19 32.36 22.23 -16.55
N CYS A 20 32.32 20.93 -16.25
CA CYS A 20 33.48 20.06 -16.32
C CYS A 20 33.06 18.72 -16.94
N ASP A 21 34.04 18.02 -17.48
CA ASP A 21 33.83 16.63 -17.90
C ASP A 21 33.55 15.75 -16.68
N GLY A 22 32.64 14.80 -16.85
CA GLY A 22 32.41 13.77 -15.85
C GLY A 22 33.64 12.87 -15.73
N ASP A 23 33.98 12.46 -14.51
CA ASP A 23 35.07 11.50 -14.33
C ASP A 23 34.71 10.18 -15.04
N THR A 24 35.69 9.57 -15.69
CA THR A 24 35.48 8.35 -16.48
C THR A 24 34.94 7.22 -15.61
N SER A 25 35.33 7.15 -14.34
CA SER A 25 34.80 6.17 -13.38
C SER A 25 33.32 6.39 -13.08
N HIS A 26 32.89 7.65 -12.90
CA HIS A 26 31.49 8.02 -12.66
C HIS A 26 30.63 7.79 -13.90
N ILE A 27 31.11 8.17 -15.08
CA ILE A 27 30.42 7.93 -16.35
C ILE A 27 30.20 6.43 -16.56
N ASN A 28 31.23 5.60 -16.34
CA ASN A 28 31.11 4.15 -16.47
C ASN A 28 30.11 3.56 -15.46
N THR A 29 30.07 4.07 -14.24
CA THR A 29 29.12 3.65 -13.20
C THR A 29 27.69 4.02 -13.57
N ILE A 30 27.46 5.23 -14.08
CA ILE A 30 26.16 5.69 -14.56
C ILE A 30 25.68 4.81 -15.74
N ILE A 31 26.57 4.50 -16.68
CA ILE A 31 26.27 3.60 -17.79
C ILE A 31 25.89 2.21 -17.26
N ALA A 32 26.60 1.68 -16.26
CA ALA A 32 26.26 0.40 -15.64
C ALA A 32 24.88 0.45 -14.98
N PHE A 33 24.52 1.52 -14.27
CA PHE A 33 23.18 1.67 -13.69
C PHE A 33 22.07 1.73 -14.74
N ILE A 34 22.32 2.36 -15.89
CA ILE A 34 21.37 2.35 -17.00
C ILE A 34 21.24 0.95 -17.60
N GLN A 35 22.35 0.23 -17.77
CA GLN A 35 22.37 -1.13 -18.32
C GLN A 35 21.73 -2.15 -17.39
N GLU A 36 21.86 -1.97 -16.08
CA GLU A 36 21.23 -2.79 -15.04
C GLU A 36 19.77 -2.41 -14.76
N GLY A 37 19.23 -1.39 -15.45
CA GLY A 37 17.85 -0.93 -15.26
C GLY A 37 17.59 -0.21 -13.93
N LYS A 38 18.65 0.19 -13.22
CA LYS A 38 18.59 0.93 -11.95
C LYS A 38 18.46 2.44 -12.15
N LEU A 39 18.78 2.94 -13.34
CA LEU A 39 18.65 4.36 -13.71
C LEU A 39 18.03 4.49 -15.09
N ASN A 40 16.98 5.29 -15.23
CA ASN A 40 16.35 5.55 -16.52
C ASN A 40 16.99 6.79 -17.18
N ILE A 41 16.99 6.84 -18.51
CA ILE A 41 17.52 7.97 -19.28
C ILE A 41 16.74 9.26 -18.96
N ASP A 42 15.44 9.15 -18.66
CA ASP A 42 14.59 10.29 -18.32
C ASP A 42 14.91 10.89 -16.94
N THR A 43 15.40 10.08 -15.99
CA THR A 43 15.76 10.51 -14.63
C THR A 43 17.25 10.84 -14.49
N LEU A 44 18.04 10.53 -15.51
CA LEU A 44 19.48 10.79 -15.58
C LEU A 44 19.87 12.26 -15.31
N PRO A 45 19.16 13.30 -15.82
CA PRO A 45 19.50 14.69 -15.51
C PRO A 45 19.41 15.01 -14.02
N LEU A 46 18.41 14.46 -13.33
CA LEU A 46 18.19 14.67 -11.89
C LEU A 46 19.25 13.93 -11.06
N TYR A 47 19.58 12.71 -11.47
CA TYR A 47 20.66 11.95 -10.86
C TYR A 47 22.02 12.66 -11.00
N ILE A 48 22.34 13.17 -12.19
CA ILE A 48 23.59 13.91 -12.38
C ILE A 48 23.57 15.20 -11.56
N GLU A 49 22.47 15.94 -11.49
CA GLU A 49 22.32 17.14 -10.65
C GLU A 49 22.53 16.85 -9.14
N SER A 50 22.09 15.69 -8.65
CA SER A 50 22.24 15.34 -7.22
C SER A 50 23.67 15.04 -6.81
N LEU A 51 24.58 14.70 -7.74
CA LEU A 51 25.98 14.39 -7.43
C LEU A 51 26.70 15.52 -6.68
N SER A 52 26.30 16.78 -6.87
CA SER A 52 26.86 17.92 -6.15
C SER A 52 26.62 17.92 -4.64
N LYS A 53 25.61 17.18 -4.17
CA LYS A 53 25.32 17.04 -2.73
C LYS A 53 26.26 16.06 -2.06
N ASP A 54 26.65 15.01 -2.78
CA ASP A 54 27.39 13.88 -2.23
C ASP A 54 28.89 13.91 -2.59
N LEU A 55 29.25 14.60 -3.68
CA LEU A 55 30.61 14.74 -4.16
C LEU A 55 31.04 16.21 -4.15
N PRO A 56 31.95 16.63 -3.24
CA PRO A 56 32.36 18.03 -3.11
C PRO A 56 33.17 18.55 -4.32
N GLU A 57 33.61 17.64 -5.20
CA GLU A 57 34.31 17.96 -6.44
C GLU A 57 33.38 18.58 -7.50
N TYR A 58 32.07 18.31 -7.43
CA TYR A 58 31.08 18.87 -8.34
C TYR A 58 30.32 20.02 -7.69
N LYS A 59 30.60 21.24 -8.12
CA LYS A 59 29.82 22.43 -7.72
C LYS A 59 28.73 22.68 -8.74
N LEU A 60 27.47 22.57 -8.32
CA LEU A 60 26.33 22.78 -9.21
C LEU A 60 26.28 24.23 -9.72
N ILE A 61 26.26 24.40 -11.03
CA ILE A 61 26.24 25.70 -11.72
C ILE A 61 24.87 25.97 -12.33
N ASN A 62 24.28 24.96 -12.97
CA ASN A 62 22.95 25.03 -13.57
C ASN A 62 22.01 24.06 -12.86
N LYS A 63 20.69 24.27 -12.96
CA LYS A 63 19.66 23.38 -12.39
C LYS A 63 18.72 22.90 -13.49
N THR A 64 18.18 21.69 -13.35
CA THR A 64 17.26 21.14 -14.35
C THR A 64 15.99 22.00 -14.46
N PRO A 65 15.59 22.46 -15.66
CA PRO A 65 14.34 23.19 -15.85
C PRO A 65 13.09 22.42 -15.41
N GLU A 66 12.13 23.11 -14.79
CA GLU A 66 10.87 22.55 -14.27
C GLU A 66 10.10 21.69 -15.28
N HIS A 67 10.05 22.10 -16.55
CA HIS A 67 9.33 21.36 -17.59
C HIS A 67 9.97 20.01 -17.96
N ILE A 68 11.27 19.82 -17.69
CA ILE A 68 11.97 18.52 -17.86
C ILE A 68 11.67 17.62 -16.66
N LYS A 69 11.60 18.19 -15.44
CA LYS A 69 11.08 17.48 -14.26
C LYS A 69 9.68 16.94 -14.53
N ASN A 70 8.82 17.77 -15.14
CA ASN A 70 7.44 17.41 -15.49
C ASN A 70 7.33 16.45 -16.68
N LYS A 71 8.30 16.40 -17.60
CA LYS A 71 8.31 15.43 -18.70
C LYS A 71 8.71 14.03 -18.25
N ALA A 72 9.65 13.90 -17.32
CA ALA A 72 9.95 12.61 -16.68
C ALA A 72 8.72 12.02 -15.96
N LEU A 73 7.78 12.89 -15.55
CA LEU A 73 6.48 12.51 -14.97
C LEU A 73 5.42 12.13 -16.02
N SER A 74 5.59 12.54 -17.28
CA SER A 74 4.56 12.43 -18.32
C SER A 74 4.67 11.16 -19.19
N SER A 75 5.81 10.46 -19.18
CA SER A 75 6.06 9.26 -20.01
C SER A 75 5.29 8.00 -19.56
N THR A 76 4.52 8.06 -18.47
CA THR A 76 3.81 6.90 -17.88
C THR A 76 2.42 6.65 -18.50
N ASN A 77 1.87 7.60 -19.26
CA ASN A 77 0.55 7.46 -19.88
C ASN A 77 0.67 7.03 -21.34
N ASN A 78 0.86 5.73 -21.59
CA ASN A 78 0.26 4.97 -22.70
C ASN A 78 0.87 3.57 -22.82
N ASN A 79 0.23 2.56 -22.21
CA ASN A 79 -0.18 1.31 -22.86
C ASN A 79 -0.70 0.32 -21.81
N ILE A 80 -2.03 0.27 -21.68
CA ILE A 80 -2.79 -0.80 -21.02
C ILE A 80 -3.23 -1.76 -22.12
N ILE A 81 -2.77 -3.03 -22.09
CA ILE A 81 -3.57 -4.19 -22.49
C ILE A 81 -3.23 -5.41 -21.60
N ASN A 82 -4.23 -5.77 -20.81
CA ASN A 82 -4.61 -7.03 -20.13
C ASN A 82 -3.84 -8.33 -20.44
N ASN A 83 -3.50 -9.09 -19.39
CA ASN A 83 -4.24 -10.29 -18.91
C ASN A 83 -3.32 -11.14 -18.00
N THR A 84 -3.75 -11.53 -16.80
CA THR A 84 -3.76 -12.94 -16.36
C THR A 84 -4.38 -13.14 -14.97
N ASN A 85 -5.23 -14.17 -14.91
CA ASN A 85 -5.79 -14.78 -13.72
C ASN A 85 -4.71 -15.21 -12.73
N SER A 86 -5.04 -15.22 -11.43
CA SER A 86 -4.38 -16.14 -10.49
C SER A 86 -5.34 -16.60 -9.41
N ASN A 87 -5.37 -17.92 -9.29
CA ASN A 87 -6.25 -18.75 -8.49
C ASN A 87 -5.93 -18.68 -6.99
N ASN A 88 -6.99 -18.88 -6.21
CA ASN A 88 -6.97 -19.27 -4.81
C ASN A 88 -6.05 -20.47 -4.55
N LEU A 89 -5.34 -20.43 -3.43
CA LEU A 89 -4.91 -21.62 -2.70
C LEU A 89 -5.18 -21.46 -1.21
N ASN A 90 -6.00 -22.41 -0.74
CA ASN A 90 -6.21 -22.78 0.66
C ASN A 90 -4.88 -23.06 1.38
N ASN A 91 -4.86 -22.78 2.69
CA ASN A 91 -4.20 -23.69 3.61
C ASN A 91 -4.89 -23.74 4.98
N ASN A 92 -5.24 -24.96 5.37
CA ASN A 92 -5.69 -25.36 6.70
C ASN A 92 -4.53 -25.23 7.71
N ASN A 93 -4.84 -24.83 8.95
CA ASN A 93 -4.38 -25.59 10.11
C ASN A 93 -5.15 -25.24 11.39
N ASN A 94 -5.68 -26.29 12.01
CA ASN A 94 -6.22 -26.32 13.36
C ASN A 94 -5.12 -26.11 14.41
N ASN A 95 -5.42 -25.38 15.48
CA ASN A 95 -5.10 -25.83 16.84
C ASN A 95 -5.90 -25.04 17.88
N ASN A 96 -6.74 -25.78 18.62
CA ASN A 96 -7.45 -25.34 19.82
C ASN A 96 -6.46 -25.10 20.97
N LYS A 97 -6.64 -23.99 21.70
CA LYS A 97 -6.45 -23.87 23.16
C LYS A 97 -7.00 -22.52 23.66
N ASP A 98 -8.04 -22.60 24.46
CA ASP A 98 -8.51 -21.58 25.40
C ASP A 98 -8.21 -22.09 26.84
N PRO A 99 -8.34 -21.29 27.92
CA PRO A 99 -8.62 -19.84 28.00
C PRO A 99 -7.75 -19.10 29.05
N VAL A 100 -7.29 -17.88 28.79
CA VAL A 100 -7.03 -16.89 29.87
C VAL A 100 -7.17 -15.47 29.32
N SER A 101 -8.05 -14.65 29.91
CA SER A 101 -8.11 -13.21 29.66
C SER A 101 -6.85 -12.50 30.16
N PRO A 102 -6.35 -11.50 29.42
CA PRO A 102 -6.57 -10.14 29.91
C PRO A 102 -6.98 -9.17 28.80
N ARG A 103 -7.84 -8.25 29.24
CA ARG A 103 -8.26 -6.99 28.64
C ARG A 103 -7.06 -6.28 27.95
N ASN A 104 -7.06 -6.22 26.62
CA ASN A 104 -6.24 -5.29 25.84
C ASN A 104 -6.86 -5.09 24.45
N ASN A 105 -6.75 -3.86 23.93
CA ASN A 105 -7.33 -3.34 22.70
C ASN A 105 -6.93 -4.10 21.43
N ASN A 106 -7.46 -5.31 21.25
CA ASN A 106 -7.58 -5.98 19.97
C ASN A 106 -9.05 -6.36 19.82
N ASN A 107 -9.74 -5.79 18.81
CA ASN A 107 -11.09 -6.20 18.41
C ASN A 107 -11.04 -7.64 17.83
N SER A 108 -10.79 -8.60 18.72
CA SER A 108 -10.96 -10.03 18.51
C SER A 108 -12.43 -10.32 18.76
N PHE A 109 -13.15 -10.66 17.69
CA PHE A 109 -14.49 -11.17 17.79
C PHE A 109 -14.43 -12.58 18.38
N LYS A 110 -15.33 -12.89 19.32
CA LYS A 110 -15.46 -14.19 19.97
C LYS A 110 -16.26 -15.17 19.12
N TYR A 111 -17.27 -14.70 18.39
CA TYR A 111 -18.18 -15.52 17.61
C TYR A 111 -18.05 -15.31 16.10
N TYR A 112 -17.46 -14.20 15.66
CA TYR A 112 -17.24 -13.92 14.24
C TYR A 112 -15.81 -14.24 13.78
N ASN A 113 -15.68 -15.05 12.73
CA ASN A 113 -14.42 -15.26 12.05
C ASN A 113 -14.27 -14.26 10.89
N LYS A 114 -13.27 -13.38 10.98
CA LYS A 114 -12.97 -12.37 9.95
C LYS A 114 -12.45 -12.98 8.64
N ASP A 115 -11.70 -14.07 8.72
CA ASP A 115 -11.08 -14.70 7.54
C ASP A 115 -12.14 -15.39 6.68
N THR A 116 -13.09 -16.08 7.32
CA THR A 116 -14.18 -16.78 6.64
C THR A 116 -15.45 -15.94 6.48
N ASN A 117 -15.50 -14.74 7.09
CA ASN A 117 -16.66 -13.86 7.16
C ASN A 117 -17.94 -14.56 7.69
N THR A 118 -17.80 -15.47 8.67
CA THR A 118 -18.91 -16.29 9.20
C THR A 118 -18.96 -16.31 10.72
N PHE A 119 -20.18 -16.40 11.26
CA PHE A 119 -20.42 -16.60 12.69
C PHE A 119 -20.40 -18.08 13.06
N ASN A 120 -19.74 -18.42 14.18
CA ASN A 120 -19.79 -19.74 14.79
C ASN A 120 -21.10 -19.92 15.57
N LYS A 121 -22.15 -20.31 14.85
CA LYS A 121 -23.53 -20.48 15.35
C LYS A 121 -23.66 -21.58 16.39
N GLU A 122 -22.80 -22.60 16.32
CA GLU A 122 -22.81 -23.74 17.24
C GLU A 122 -22.28 -23.33 18.61
N LEU A 123 -21.21 -22.52 18.65
CA LEU A 123 -20.63 -21.99 19.88
C LEU A 123 -21.63 -21.14 20.68
N ILE A 124 -22.49 -20.38 19.99
CA ILE A 124 -23.53 -19.54 20.60
C ILE A 124 -24.64 -20.40 21.19
N LYS A 125 -25.09 -21.41 20.45
CA LYS A 125 -26.15 -22.33 20.91
C LYS A 125 -25.75 -23.14 22.14
N GLN A 126 -24.47 -23.52 22.23
CA GLN A 126 -23.96 -24.30 23.36
C GLN A 126 -23.88 -23.49 24.67
N ASN A 127 -23.81 -22.16 24.60
CA ASN A 127 -23.60 -21.27 25.76
C ASN A 127 -24.70 -20.19 25.88
N LEU A 128 -25.95 -20.56 25.64
CA LEU A 128 -27.07 -19.61 25.57
C LEU A 128 -27.38 -18.99 26.94
N ASN A 129 -26.91 -17.77 27.16
CA ASN A 129 -27.27 -16.92 28.29
C ASN A 129 -27.28 -15.45 27.85
N SER A 130 -27.86 -14.56 28.67
CA SER A 130 -28.03 -13.15 28.31
C SER A 130 -26.70 -12.43 27.98
N ALA A 131 -25.61 -12.75 28.68
CA ALA A 131 -24.30 -12.17 28.42
C ALA A 131 -23.70 -12.66 27.09
N THR A 132 -23.81 -13.95 26.79
CA THR A 132 -23.39 -14.54 25.51
C THR A 132 -24.17 -13.94 24.34
N VAL A 133 -25.49 -13.85 24.47
CA VAL A 133 -26.36 -13.29 23.42
C VAL A 133 -26.07 -11.82 23.19
N LYS A 134 -25.81 -11.05 24.26
CA LYS A 134 -25.40 -9.66 24.14
C LYS A 134 -24.11 -9.52 23.34
N ILE A 135 -23.05 -10.25 23.71
CA ILE A 135 -21.78 -10.22 22.98
C ILE A 135 -22.00 -10.61 21.52
N TYR A 136 -22.75 -11.68 21.26
CA TYR A 136 -23.09 -12.09 19.90
C TYR A 136 -23.77 -10.97 19.09
N VAL A 137 -24.80 -10.34 19.65
CA VAL A 137 -25.53 -9.25 18.96
C VAL A 137 -24.63 -8.04 18.73
N ASP A 138 -23.79 -7.67 19.70
CA ASP A 138 -22.82 -6.58 19.56
C ASP A 138 -21.83 -6.86 18.41
N GLU A 139 -21.29 -8.08 18.33
CA GLU A 139 -20.39 -8.51 17.25
C GLU A 139 -21.09 -8.55 15.90
N LEU A 140 -22.36 -8.92 15.88
CA LEU A 140 -23.18 -9.02 14.68
C LEU A 140 -23.47 -7.65 14.07
N TYR A 141 -23.76 -6.65 14.91
CA TYR A 141 -23.82 -5.27 14.45
C TYR A 141 -22.45 -4.76 13.99
N LEU A 142 -21.39 -4.98 14.77
CA LEU A 142 -20.04 -4.53 14.37
C LEU A 142 -19.59 -5.15 13.03
N ALA A 143 -19.85 -6.43 12.81
CA ALA A 143 -19.46 -7.12 11.58
C ALA A 143 -20.24 -6.61 10.36
N TYR A 144 -21.56 -6.39 10.49
CA TYR A 144 -22.40 -6.03 9.36
C TYR A 144 -22.60 -4.54 9.16
N THR A 145 -22.41 -3.70 10.17
CA THR A 145 -22.66 -2.25 10.10
C THR A 145 -21.44 -1.41 10.46
N GLY A 146 -20.36 -2.02 10.96
CA GLY A 146 -19.15 -1.31 11.39
C GLY A 146 -19.27 -0.54 12.71
N LYS A 147 -20.44 -0.59 13.36
CA LYS A 147 -20.74 0.10 14.62
C LYS A 147 -21.57 -0.80 15.54
N LEU A 148 -21.63 -0.44 16.82
CA LEU A 148 -22.58 -1.05 17.74
C LEU A 148 -24.02 -0.72 17.31
N GLY A 149 -24.93 -1.66 17.51
CA GLY A 149 -26.35 -1.45 17.25
C GLY A 149 -26.91 -0.38 18.18
N ASP A 150 -28.00 0.27 17.75
CA ASP A 150 -28.72 1.16 18.65
C ASP A 150 -29.32 0.36 19.83
N PRO A 151 -29.51 0.98 21.01
CA PRO A 151 -29.97 0.26 22.20
C PRO A 151 -31.31 -0.45 22.01
N ALA A 152 -32.24 0.10 21.20
CA ALA A 152 -33.56 -0.47 21.01
C ALA A 152 -33.49 -1.73 20.14
N SER A 153 -32.81 -1.66 19.00
CA SER A 153 -32.64 -2.81 18.10
C SER A 153 -31.81 -3.92 18.73
N THR A 154 -30.75 -3.56 19.46
CA THR A 154 -29.92 -4.50 20.23
C THR A 154 -30.74 -5.21 21.29
N HIS A 155 -31.54 -4.48 22.07
CA HIS A 155 -32.40 -5.07 23.10
C HIS A 155 -33.49 -5.97 22.50
N TYR A 156 -34.10 -5.55 21.38
CA TYR A 156 -35.07 -6.35 20.64
C TYR A 156 -34.47 -7.69 20.18
N LEU A 157 -33.28 -7.67 19.58
CA LEU A 157 -32.58 -8.88 19.12
C LEU A 157 -32.19 -9.80 20.28
N ILE A 158 -31.64 -9.25 21.35
CA ILE A 158 -31.29 -10.04 22.56
C ILE A 158 -32.55 -10.71 23.10
N LYS A 159 -33.63 -9.96 23.31
CA LYS A 159 -34.90 -10.51 23.82
C LYS A 159 -35.46 -11.58 22.89
N SER A 160 -35.44 -11.34 21.58
CA SER A 160 -36.00 -12.28 20.60
C SER A 160 -35.23 -13.60 20.53
N ILE A 161 -33.91 -13.57 20.72
CA ILE A 161 -33.08 -14.77 20.80
C ILE A 161 -33.33 -15.51 22.13
N MET A 162 -33.39 -14.77 23.25
CA MET A 162 -33.61 -15.36 24.58
C MET A 162 -35.00 -15.99 24.73
N ASP A 163 -36.03 -15.38 24.13
CA ASP A 163 -37.42 -15.88 24.14
C ASP A 163 -37.68 -16.91 23.02
N ASN A 164 -36.65 -17.31 22.27
CA ASN A 164 -36.70 -18.22 21.11
C ASN A 164 -37.67 -17.77 19.98
N SER A 165 -38.08 -16.51 19.95
CA SER A 165 -38.90 -15.96 18.86
C SER A 165 -38.08 -15.78 17.57
N LEU A 166 -36.76 -15.61 17.69
CA LEU A 166 -35.81 -15.66 16.59
C LEU A 166 -34.69 -16.66 16.89
N SER A 167 -34.42 -17.54 15.93
CA SER A 167 -33.20 -18.34 15.94
C SER A 167 -31.96 -17.50 15.64
N VAL A 168 -30.79 -17.95 16.09
CA VAL A 168 -29.48 -17.31 15.82
C VAL A 168 -29.28 -17.00 14.32
N PRO A 169 -29.60 -17.90 13.35
CA PRO A 169 -29.53 -17.58 11.93
C PRO A 169 -30.52 -16.49 11.48
N GLN A 170 -31.74 -16.47 12.03
CA GLN A 170 -32.73 -15.45 11.66
C GLN A 170 -32.31 -14.06 12.18
N ALA A 171 -31.73 -14.00 13.38
CA ALA A 171 -31.14 -12.78 13.93
C ALA A 171 -29.99 -12.23 13.06
N GLU A 172 -29.13 -13.10 12.54
CA GLU A 172 -28.08 -12.72 11.60
C GLU A 172 -28.65 -12.13 10.31
N LEU A 173 -29.64 -12.79 9.71
CA LEU A 173 -30.28 -12.29 8.49
C LEU A 173 -30.96 -10.93 8.73
N HIS A 174 -31.57 -10.73 9.90
CA HIS A 174 -32.22 -9.48 10.26
C HIS A 174 -31.26 -8.28 10.18
N VAL A 175 -30.07 -8.38 10.78
CA VAL A 175 -29.08 -7.29 10.74
C VAL A 175 -28.40 -7.23 9.38
N LYS A 176 -28.04 -8.37 8.79
CA LYS A 176 -27.38 -8.43 7.47
C LYS A 176 -28.19 -7.76 6.36
N PHE A 177 -29.51 -7.85 6.40
CA PHE A 177 -30.39 -7.21 5.41
C PHE A 177 -30.91 -5.84 5.83
N SER A 178 -30.48 -5.31 6.97
CA SER A 178 -30.81 -3.96 7.40
C SER A 178 -30.31 -2.91 6.40
N LYS A 179 -30.96 -1.74 6.40
CA LYS A 179 -30.55 -0.61 5.55
C LYS A 179 -29.12 -0.16 5.89
N GLU A 180 -28.77 -0.17 7.16
CA GLU A 180 -27.45 0.22 7.65
C GLU A 180 -26.37 -0.76 7.19
N ALA A 181 -26.63 -2.07 7.26
CA ALA A 181 -25.69 -3.07 6.79
C ALA A 181 -25.44 -2.99 5.28
N LYS A 182 -26.49 -2.74 4.49
CA LYS A 182 -26.35 -2.51 3.05
C LYS A 182 -25.51 -1.27 2.73
N ALA A 183 -25.73 -0.18 3.47
CA ALA A 183 -24.95 1.05 3.31
C ALA A 183 -23.47 0.83 3.69
N TYR A 184 -23.22 0.15 4.81
CA TYR A 184 -21.88 -0.18 5.26
C TYR A 184 -21.14 -1.08 4.27
N LEU A 185 -21.79 -2.14 3.76
CA LEU A 185 -21.19 -3.02 2.75
C LEU A 185 -20.75 -2.26 1.49
N GLY A 186 -21.58 -1.31 1.02
CA GLY A 186 -21.22 -0.45 -0.10
C GLY A 186 -19.99 0.42 0.20
N GLN A 187 -19.92 1.01 1.39
CA GLN A 187 -18.75 1.80 1.83
C GLN A 187 -17.48 0.96 1.96
N VAL A 188 -17.58 -0.24 2.52
CA VAL A 188 -16.46 -1.19 2.63
C VAL A 188 -15.94 -1.57 1.26
N GLN A 189 -16.83 -1.92 0.31
CA GLN A 189 -16.43 -2.24 -1.06
C GLN A 189 -15.76 -1.06 -1.76
N ILE A 190 -16.27 0.17 -1.58
CA ILE A 190 -15.64 1.38 -2.12
C ILE A 190 -14.25 1.58 -1.52
N LYS A 191 -14.10 1.43 -0.19
CA LYS A 191 -12.82 1.57 0.51
C LYS A 191 -11.82 0.50 0.08
N GLU A 192 -12.25 -0.74 -0.08
CA GLU A 192 -11.40 -1.85 -0.54
C GLU A 192 -10.96 -1.65 -1.99
N ASN A 193 -11.85 -1.20 -2.87
CA ASN A 193 -11.50 -0.85 -4.25
C ASN A 193 -10.53 0.34 -4.32
N LYS A 194 -10.73 1.36 -3.47
CA LYS A 194 -9.80 2.49 -3.33
C LYS A 194 -8.42 2.00 -2.86
N ARG A 195 -8.39 1.06 -1.91
CA ARG A 195 -7.15 0.45 -1.40
C ARG A 195 -6.40 -0.31 -2.49
N LYS A 196 -7.06 -1.18 -3.25
CA LYS A 196 -6.41 -1.94 -4.35
C LYS A 196 -5.80 -0.99 -5.39
N LYS A 197 -6.53 0.05 -5.77
CA LYS A 197 -6.01 1.08 -6.69
C LYS A 197 -4.84 1.87 -6.11
N ALA A 198 -4.90 2.21 -4.82
CA ALA A 198 -3.82 2.88 -4.13
C ALA A 198 -2.55 1.99 -4.09
N GLU A 199 -2.69 0.72 -3.71
CA GLU A 199 -1.60 -0.25 -3.70
C GLU A 199 -0.97 -0.38 -5.10
N GLU A 200 -1.78 -0.54 -6.15
CA GLU A 200 -1.31 -0.60 -7.54
C GLU A 200 -0.53 0.67 -7.95
N TYR A 201 -1.05 1.85 -7.60
CA TYR A 201 -0.37 3.12 -7.86
C TYR A 201 1.00 3.20 -7.15
N ILE A 202 1.04 2.85 -5.87
CA ILE A 202 2.29 2.85 -5.10
C ILE A 202 3.29 1.85 -5.68
N TYR A 203 2.86 0.64 -6.05
CA TYR A 203 3.72 -0.34 -6.71
C TYR A 203 4.34 0.21 -8.00
N GLU A 204 3.55 0.85 -8.86
CA GLU A 204 4.08 1.43 -10.10
C GLU A 204 5.02 2.60 -9.83
N LEU A 205 4.80 3.42 -8.79
CA LEU A 205 5.76 4.46 -8.38
C LEU A 205 7.10 3.86 -7.94
N PHE A 206 7.07 2.86 -7.07
CA PHE A 206 8.30 2.19 -6.64
C PHE A 206 9.02 1.53 -7.81
N LYS A 207 8.29 0.87 -8.71
CA LYS A 207 8.85 0.27 -9.93
C LYS A 207 9.47 1.31 -10.86
N LEU A 208 8.88 2.51 -10.95
CA LEU A 208 9.40 3.61 -11.76
C LEU A 208 10.70 4.17 -11.19
N TYR A 209 10.80 4.35 -9.88
CA TYR A 209 11.95 5.00 -9.24
C TYR A 209 13.05 4.05 -8.77
N PHE A 210 12.71 2.83 -8.34
CA PHE A 210 13.66 1.82 -7.87
C PHE A 210 14.00 0.75 -8.93
N GLY A 211 13.20 0.64 -9.99
CA GLY A 211 13.38 -0.33 -11.07
C GLY A 211 12.41 -1.51 -11.01
N LYS A 212 12.31 -2.26 -12.12
CA LYS A 212 11.29 -3.30 -12.32
C LYS A 212 11.38 -4.48 -11.37
N ASP A 213 12.58 -4.79 -10.91
CA ASP A 213 12.86 -5.94 -10.06
C ASP A 213 12.86 -5.60 -8.58
N TYR A 214 12.55 -4.34 -8.22
CA TYR A 214 12.53 -3.90 -6.84
C TYR A 214 11.28 -4.42 -6.11
N LEU A 215 11.50 -5.13 -5.01
CA LEU A 215 10.43 -5.60 -4.13
C LEU A 215 10.11 -4.53 -3.09
N VAL A 216 8.90 -3.97 -3.19
CA VAL A 216 8.41 -2.96 -2.25
C VAL A 216 8.22 -3.60 -0.87
N PRO A 217 8.82 -3.03 0.20
CA PRO A 217 8.54 -3.47 1.56
C PRO A 217 7.05 -3.35 1.90
N LEU A 218 6.48 -4.36 2.58
CA LEU A 218 5.06 -4.38 2.93
C LEU A 218 4.66 -3.17 3.80
N ASP A 219 5.56 -2.76 4.70
CA ASP A 219 5.35 -1.62 5.59
C ASP A 219 5.21 -0.31 4.81
N ASP A 220 6.06 -0.09 3.81
CA ASP A 220 6.00 1.10 2.95
C ASP A 220 4.74 1.09 2.09
N LEU A 221 4.39 -0.06 1.50
CA LEU A 221 3.15 -0.21 0.75
C LEU A 221 1.93 0.12 1.60
N HIS A 222 1.87 -0.40 2.82
CA HIS A 222 0.77 -0.13 3.75
C HIS A 222 0.72 1.34 4.19
N TYR A 223 1.88 1.94 4.48
CA TYR A 223 1.98 3.34 4.84
C TYR A 223 1.44 4.24 3.72
N PHE A 224 2.01 4.16 2.51
CA PHE A 224 1.60 5.05 1.42
C PHE A 224 0.18 4.79 0.91
N SER A 225 -0.28 3.52 0.89
CA SER A 225 -1.66 3.23 0.53
C SER A 225 -2.65 3.77 1.56
N SER A 226 -2.30 3.81 2.85
CA SER A 226 -3.16 4.38 3.90
C SER A 226 -3.38 5.88 3.73
N LEU A 227 -2.32 6.64 3.39
CA LEU A 227 -2.42 8.07 3.07
C LEU A 227 -3.44 8.34 1.97
N ILE A 228 -3.45 7.51 0.92
CA ILE A 228 -4.42 7.63 -0.18
C ILE A 228 -5.83 7.26 0.27
N VAL A 229 -5.98 6.15 0.99
CA VAL A 229 -7.29 5.57 1.33
C VAL A 229 -8.02 6.41 2.37
N GLU A 230 -7.32 6.87 3.40
CA GLU A 230 -7.90 7.55 4.56
C GLU A 230 -8.17 9.03 4.31
N GLU A 231 -7.41 9.67 3.42
CA GLU A 231 -7.64 11.07 3.08
C GLU A 231 -8.73 11.24 2.01
N PRO A 232 -9.61 12.25 2.16
CA PRO A 232 -10.61 12.58 1.15
C PRO A 232 -9.96 13.18 -0.11
N ASN A 233 -8.89 13.96 0.07
CA ASN A 233 -8.12 14.61 -0.98
C ASN A 233 -6.63 14.31 -0.76
N PRO A 234 -6.15 13.11 -1.13
CA PRO A 234 -4.76 12.73 -0.89
C PRO A 234 -3.79 13.57 -1.72
N ASP A 235 -2.70 13.99 -1.08
CA ASP A 235 -1.60 14.71 -1.74
C ASP A 235 -0.68 13.73 -2.48
N TYR A 236 -1.04 13.40 -3.71
CA TYR A 236 -0.25 12.51 -4.57
C TYR A 236 1.16 13.04 -4.82
N GLN A 237 1.35 14.36 -4.86
CA GLN A 237 2.66 14.96 -5.11
C GLN A 237 3.59 14.72 -3.93
N ALA A 238 3.11 14.93 -2.71
CA ALA A 238 3.89 14.67 -1.50
C ALA A 238 4.28 13.19 -1.37
N ILE A 239 3.34 12.27 -1.64
CA ILE A 239 3.60 10.82 -1.63
C ILE A 239 4.68 10.45 -2.64
N GLU A 240 4.58 10.99 -3.85
CA GLU A 240 5.54 10.72 -4.92
C GLU A 240 6.94 11.26 -4.59
N ASP A 241 7.01 12.47 -4.04
CA ASP A 241 8.28 13.09 -3.65
C ASP A 241 8.97 12.34 -2.50
N GLU A 242 8.21 11.79 -1.54
CA GLU A 242 8.76 10.94 -0.48
C GLU A 242 9.31 9.61 -1.05
N ILE A 243 8.58 8.96 -1.97
CA ILE A 243 9.06 7.73 -2.63
C ILE A 243 10.32 8.01 -3.46
N LYS A 244 10.39 9.15 -4.17
CA LYS A 244 11.59 9.56 -4.88
C LYS A 244 12.78 9.77 -3.94
N GLU A 245 12.57 10.45 -2.82
CA GLU A 245 13.63 10.68 -1.84
C GLU A 245 14.15 9.35 -1.29
N LYS A 246 13.26 8.41 -0.97
CA LYS A 246 13.65 7.05 -0.59
C LYS A 246 14.43 6.34 -1.70
N ALA A 247 14.04 6.49 -2.96
CA ALA A 247 14.75 5.89 -4.09
C ALA A 247 16.17 6.43 -4.22
N ILE A 248 16.35 7.75 -4.07
CA ILE A 248 17.66 8.42 -4.09
C ILE A 248 18.54 7.89 -2.96
N LEU A 249 18.01 7.79 -1.74
CA LEU A 249 18.74 7.29 -0.57
C LEU A 249 19.12 5.79 -0.68
N ASN A 250 18.36 5.01 -1.46
CA ASN A 250 18.63 3.60 -1.67
C ASN A 250 19.75 3.34 -2.69
N VAL A 251 20.14 4.34 -3.50
CA VAL A 251 21.32 4.23 -4.36
C VAL A 251 22.57 4.42 -3.51
N VAL A 252 23.25 3.32 -3.17
CA VAL A 252 24.55 3.38 -2.49
C VAL A 252 25.56 4.01 -3.44
N ILE A 253 25.87 5.29 -3.22
CA ILE A 253 26.97 5.97 -3.88
C ILE A 253 28.27 5.32 -3.36
N PRO A 254 29.10 4.72 -4.22
CA PRO A 254 30.37 4.17 -3.78
C PRO A 254 31.26 5.31 -3.28
N SER A 255 31.38 5.42 -1.96
CA SER A 255 32.12 6.47 -1.24
C SER A 255 33.65 6.32 -1.33
N LYS A 256 34.15 5.32 -2.05
CA LYS A 256 35.58 5.14 -2.33
C LYS A 256 35.80 5.05 -3.83
N LYS A 257 36.72 5.88 -4.34
CA LYS A 257 37.32 5.73 -5.67
C LYS A 257 37.65 4.24 -5.88
N PRO A 258 37.14 3.58 -6.94
CA PRO A 258 37.66 2.27 -7.29
C PRO A 258 39.15 2.45 -7.55
N PHE A 259 39.95 1.62 -6.88
CA PHE A 259 41.39 1.77 -6.76
C PHE A 259 42.09 1.96 -8.12
N LYS A 260 43.15 2.78 -8.10
CA LYS A 260 44.10 3.00 -9.20
C LYS A 260 44.68 1.70 -9.74
#